data_AF-A0A804HMZ8-F1
#
_entry.id   AF-A0A804HMZ8-F1
#
_cell.length_a   1.000
_cell.length_b   1.000
_cell.length_c   1.000
_cell.angle_alpha   90.00
_cell.angle_beta   90.00
_cell.angle_gamma   90.00
#
_symmetry.space_group_name_H-M   'P 1'
#
loop_
_entity.id
_entity.type
_entity.pdbx_description
1 polymer ?
#
loop_
_entity_poly.entity_id
_entity_poly.type
_entity_poly.pdbx_seq_one_letter_code
_entity_poly.pdbx_strand_id
1 'polypeptide(L)' 'MPTKIQGEVPVLMSGAGHDAMAISQLTKVGMLFVRCRGGISHSPDELVLDDDVGRLVLPSSISLTNM' A
#
# COMPACT_ATOMS: atom_id res chain seq x y z
N MET A 1 17.45 -16.47 -8.43
CA MET A 1 17.89 -15.92 -7.12
C MET A 1 16.65 -15.38 -6.43
N PRO A 2 16.17 -15.92 -5.30
CA PRO A 2 15.06 -15.30 -4.57
C PRO A 2 15.56 -13.97 -3.97
N THR A 3 14.92 -12.87 -4.36
CA THR A 3 15.26 -11.51 -3.94
C THR A 3 14.91 -11.33 -2.47
N LYS A 4 15.90 -10.92 -1.67
CA LYS A 4 15.76 -10.66 -0.23
C LYS A 4 14.88 -9.41 -0.03
N ILE A 5 13.75 -9.57 0.64
CA ILE A 5 12.88 -8.47 1.08
C ILE A 5 13.70 -7.63 2.08
N GLN A 6 14.10 -6.43 1.70
CA GLN A 6 14.94 -5.56 2.51
C GLN A 6 14.08 -4.72 3.45
N GLY A 7 14.12 -5.03 4.75
CA GLY A 7 13.61 -4.16 5.81
C GLY A 7 12.29 -4.61 6.45
N GLU A 8 12.04 -4.05 7.64
CA GLU A 8 10.77 -4.16 8.35
C GLU A 8 9.68 -3.40 7.57
N VAL A 9 8.51 -4.01 7.38
CA VAL A 9 7.39 -3.38 6.67
C VAL A 9 6.70 -2.42 7.65
N PRO A 10 6.70 -1.11 7.38
CA PRO A 10 6.07 -0.16 8.28
C PRO A 10 4.55 -0.34 8.26
N VAL A 11 3.96 -0.41 9.45
CA VAL A 11 2.50 -0.36 9.61
C VAL A 11 2.08 1.10 9.59
N LEU A 12 1.19 1.45 8.65
CA LEU A 12 0.66 2.79 8.48
C LEU A 12 -0.84 2.80 8.75
N MET A 13 -1.32 3.81 9.48
CA MET A 13 -2.75 4.05 9.64
C MET A 13 -3.27 4.80 8.40
N SER A 14 -4.39 4.35 7.84
CA SER A 14 -5.10 5.17 6.85
C SER A 14 -5.87 6.27 7.56
N GLY A 15 -5.65 7.52 7.16
CA GLY A 15 -6.43 8.67 7.62
C GLY A 15 -7.77 8.84 6.88
N ALA A 16 -8.02 8.07 5.82
CA ALA A 16 -9.21 8.17 4.97
C ALA A 16 -10.05 6.88 5.01
N GLY A 17 -11.33 7.04 4.69
CA GLY A 17 -12.25 5.90 4.52
C GLY A 17 -11.92 5.12 3.24
N HIS A 18 -11.86 3.79 3.34
CA HIS A 18 -11.70 2.88 2.20
C HIS A 18 -12.69 1.73 2.29
N ASP A 19 -13.00 1.11 1.15
CA ASP A 19 -13.92 -0.05 1.09
C ASP A 19 -13.48 -1.21 1.98
N ALA A 20 -12.17 -1.36 2.18
CA ALA A 20 -11.60 -2.32 3.11
C ALA A 20 -12.17 -2.17 4.53
N MET A 21 -12.49 -0.96 4.98
CA MET A 21 -13.13 -0.74 6.29
C MET A 21 -14.52 -1.38 6.37
N ALA A 22 -15.34 -1.23 5.31
CA ALA A 22 -16.67 -1.82 5.26
C ALA A 22 -16.63 -3.36 5.20
N ILE A 23 -15.62 -3.92 4.53
CA ILE A 23 -15.46 -5.36 4.32
C ILE A 23 -14.69 -6.05 5.46
N SER A 24 -14.01 -5.28 6.31
CA SER A 24 -13.16 -5.80 7.40
C SER A 24 -13.86 -6.75 8.38
N GLN A 25 -15.18 -6.63 8.54
CA GLN A 25 -15.97 -7.50 9.40
C GLN A 25 -16.25 -8.88 8.80
N LEU A 26 -16.10 -9.03 7.48
CA LEU A 26 -16.43 -10.26 6.77
C LEU A 26 -15.20 -11.15 6.54
N THR A 27 -14.03 -10.55 6.37
CA THR A 27 -12.80 -11.28 6.06
C THR A 27 -11.57 -10.48 6.45
N LYS A 28 -10.41 -11.16 6.44
CA LYS A 28 -9.11 -10.52 6.62
C LYS A 28 -8.84 -9.59 5.43
N VAL A 29 -8.62 -8.33 5.72
CA VAL A 29 -8.30 -7.30 4.74
C VAL A 29 -6.96 -6.65 5.10
N GLY A 30 -6.19 -6.31 4.08
CA GLY A 30 -4.95 -5.56 4.18
C GLY A 30 -4.91 -4.53 3.07
N MET A 31 -4.30 -3.39 3.35
CA MET A 31 -4.09 -2.33 2.36
C MET A 31 -2.60 -2.14 2.12
N LEU A 32 -2.25 -1.88 0.87
CA LEU A 32 -0.89 -1.56 0.47
C LEU A 32 -0.87 -0.11 -0.03
N PHE A 33 0.03 0.70 0.52
CA PHE A 33 0.18 2.10 0.17
C PHE A 33 1.35 2.30 -0.78
N VAL A 34 1.14 3.10 -1.82
CA VAL A 34 2.21 3.64 -2.67
C VAL A 34 2.47 5.10 -2.32
N ARG A 35 3.69 5.57 -2.59
CA ARG A 35 4.03 6.97 -2.40
C ARG A 35 3.32 7.82 -3.46
N CYS A 36 2.65 8.87 -3.01
CA CYS A 36 2.13 9.94 -3.88
C CYS A 36 2.95 11.22 -3.66
N ARG A 37 3.22 11.96 -4.73
CA ARG A 37 3.98 13.21 -4.66
C ARG A 37 3.31 14.21 -3.71
N GLY A 38 4.00 14.56 -2.62
CA GLY A 38 3.51 15.51 -1.63
C GLY A 38 2.26 15.06 -0.85
N GLY A 39 1.84 13.80 -0.97
CA GLY A 39 0.61 13.30 -0.34
C GLY A 39 -0.67 13.96 -0.88
N ILE A 40 -0.60 14.58 -2.06
CA ILE A 40 -1.74 15.23 -2.70
C ILE A 40 -2.69 14.14 -3.22
N SER A 41 -3.98 14.29 -2.95
CA SER A 41 -5.03 13.42 -3.48
C SER A 41 -6.31 14.22 -3.72
N HIS A 42 -7.20 13.73 -4.58
CA HIS A 42 -8.41 14.43 -5.02
C HIS A 42 -8.14 15.79 -5.68
N SER A 43 -7.00 15.91 -6.35
CA SER A 43 -6.56 17.11 -7.07
C SER A 43 -5.97 16.71 -8.42
N PRO A 44 -6.05 17.57 -9.46
CA PRO A 44 -5.35 17.33 -10.72
C PRO A 44 -3.84 17.14 -10.59
N ASP A 45 -3.25 17.63 -9.49
CA ASP A 45 -1.82 17.51 -9.19
C ASP A 45 -1.45 16.17 -8.50
N GLU A 46 -2.42 15.27 -8.29
CA GLU A 46 -2.18 13.91 -7.78
C GLU A 46 -1.31 13.12 -8.75
N LEU A 47 -0.15 12.65 -8.29
CA LEU A 47 0.85 12.01 -9.14
C LEU A 47 1.57 10.89 -8.39
N VAL A 48 1.58 9.72 -9.01
CA VAL A 48 2.36 8.54 -8.62
C VAL A 48 3.37 8.23 -9.72
N LEU A 49 4.58 7.81 -9.36
CA LEU A 49 5.61 7.40 -10.32
C LEU A 49 5.47 5.92 -10.69
N ASP A 50 5.76 5.58 -11.94
CA ASP A 50 5.70 4.19 -12.43
C ASP A 50 6.59 3.24 -11.60
N ASP A 51 7.72 3.73 -11.08
CA ASP A 51 8.60 2.93 -10.22
C ASP A 51 7.94 2.58 -8.87
N ASP A 52 7.14 3.50 -8.30
CA ASP A 52 6.42 3.27 -7.05
C ASP A 52 5.26 2.28 -7.25
N VAL A 53 4.58 2.33 -8.40
CA VAL A 53 3.56 1.34 -8.77
C VAL A 53 4.21 -0.02 -9.06
N GLY A 54 5.30 -0.04 -9.82
CA GLY A 54 6.02 -1.26 -10.18
C GLY A 54 6.50 -2.03 -8.95
N ARG A 55 7.02 -1.34 -7.93
CA ARG A 55 7.45 -1.97 -6.67
C ARG A 55 6.32 -2.63 -5.88
N LEU A 56 5.09 -2.16 -6.03
CA LEU A 56 3.91 -2.76 -5.41
C LEU A 56 3.45 -4.02 -6.17
N VAL A 57 3.51 -3.99 -7.50
CA VAL A 57 3.05 -5.09 -8.36
C VAL A 57 4.05 -6.26 -8.36
N LEU A 58 5.33 -6.01 -8.09
CA LEU A 58 6.32 -7.07 -7.97
C LEU A 58 6.11 -7.87 -6.66
N PRO A 59 6.02 -9.21 -6.73
CA PRO A 59 5.70 -10.09 -5.59
C PRO A 59 6.76 -10.08 -4.47
N SER A 60 7.83 -9.31 -4.61
CA SER A 60 8.98 -9.26 -3.71
C SER A 60 8.80 -8.39 -2.46
N SER A 61 7.67 -7.69 -2.30
CA SER A 61 7.50 -6.65 -1.25
C SER A 61 6.27 -6.85 -0.36
N ILE A 62 5.42 -7.85 -0.63
CA ILE A 62 4.12 -8.01 0.03
C ILE A 62 4.26 -8.97 1.22
N SER A 63 4.47 -8.44 2.42
CA SER A 63 4.20 -9.17 3.67
C SER A 63 2.77 -8.86 4.11
N LEU A 64 1.82 -9.74 3.79
CA LEU A 64 0.48 -9.72 4.40
C LEU A 64 0.60 -10.21 5.84
N THR A 65 0.97 -9.33 6.76
CA THR A 65 0.91 -9.64 8.18
C THR A 65 -0.53 -9.45 8.66
N ASN A 66 -1.04 -10.48 9.34
CA ASN A 66 -2.36 -10.51 9.95
C ASN A 66 -2.44 -9.40 11.00
N MET A 67 -3.39 -8.46 10.88
CA MET A 67 -3.85 -7.69 12.06
C MET A 67 -4.55 -8.62 13.05
#